data_AF-A0A5J9U6H7-F1
#
_entry.id   AF-A0A5J9U6H7-F1
#
_cell.length_a   1.000
_cell.length_b   1.000
_cell.length_c   1.000
_cell.angle_alpha   90.00
_cell.angle_beta   90.00
_cell.angle_gamma   90.00
#
_symmetry.space_group_name_H-M   'P 1'
#
loop_
_entity.id
_entity.type
_entity.pdbx_description
1 polymer ?
#
loop_
_entity_poly.entity_id
_entity_poly.type
_entity_poly.pdbx_seq_one_letter_code
_entity_poly.pdbx_strand_id
1 'polypeptide(L)'
;MARWWSPASAAAEPRSVQLLLLGVALVAAAFYAGTLFGSSASPALVLPPTGPRSPVSSRTQAADAPLFTNRVSLTYRTKPVSVPDYGVDVCPLEYNEHIPCHDAAYIRSLKSLDRSRHEDLESICPPREKRLFCLVPPPNDYKIPIRWPTSRDYVWRSNVNHSHLAEVKGGQNWVHDKGNLWWFPGGGTHFKHGASEYIERLGNMTTNSTGDLRSAGVVQVLDVGCGVASFSAYLLPLGIQTMSFAPKDGHENQIQFALERGIGAMISVLATKQLPYPGRSFEMVHCSRCRVDWHENDGILLKEVDRLLRPNGYFVYSAPPAYRKDKDFPLIWDKLVNITTAMCWKLIAKHVQTAIWVKPEDESCRVKNADMKLLNICESNDKVSPSWKIPLMNCVRLNKDQSEMQRLPSRPDRLSFYSKSLEMTGVTPERFEKNNQFWRGQVLKYWSFLGVEKISIRNVMDMNANYGGFAAALSNDPVWVMNIIPHTMNNTLPVIYDRGLIGSYHDWCEPFSTYPRSYDLLHAFHLFSHYEGRKEDCSMEDIMLEMDRIIRPQGFIIIRDEKNTLSRIIELAPKFLWDVTTHMSENEENQAEQVLICRKKFWAIV
;
A
#
# COMPACT_ATOMS: atom_id res chain seq x y z
N MET A 1 67.63 35.87 20.12
CA MET A 1 67.42 37.12 20.86
C MET A 1 66.30 36.92 21.85
N ALA A 2 66.53 37.35 23.09
CA ALA A 2 65.66 37.21 24.25
C ALA A 2 64.30 37.93 24.12
N ARG A 3 63.26 37.43 24.81
CA ARG A 3 62.72 38.04 26.05
C ARG A 3 61.48 37.31 26.58
N TRP A 4 61.49 37.11 27.89
CA TRP A 4 60.37 36.68 28.76
C TRP A 4 59.25 37.73 28.84
N TRP A 5 58.04 37.33 29.27
CA TRP A 5 57.32 37.87 30.46
C TRP A 5 56.00 37.11 30.78
N SER A 6 55.65 37.16 32.08
CA SER A 6 54.72 36.36 32.89
C SER A 6 53.20 36.51 32.63
N PRO A 7 52.35 35.60 33.16
CA PRO A 7 50.90 35.79 33.19
C PRO A 7 50.47 36.61 34.42
N ALA A 8 49.66 37.65 34.20
CA ALA A 8 48.99 38.40 35.26
C ALA A 8 47.63 37.78 35.58
N SER A 9 47.44 37.44 36.84
CA SER A 9 46.17 37.06 37.46
C SER A 9 45.27 38.29 37.60
N ALA A 10 44.11 38.28 36.95
CA ALA A 10 43.04 39.24 37.21
C ALA A 10 41.99 38.60 38.12
N ALA A 11 42.00 38.97 39.39
CA ALA A 11 40.92 38.67 40.32
C ALA A 11 39.69 39.50 39.92
N ALA A 12 38.58 38.83 39.62
CA ALA A 12 37.31 39.49 39.33
C ALA A 12 36.74 40.13 40.61
N GLU A 13 36.36 41.40 40.52
CA GLU A 13 35.79 42.15 41.63
C GLU A 13 34.46 41.53 42.13
N PRO A 14 34.20 41.49 43.45
CA PRO A 14 33.04 40.80 44.03
C PRO A 14 31.67 41.34 43.56
N ARG A 15 31.61 42.57 43.04
CA ARG A 15 30.37 43.16 42.47
C ARG A 15 29.98 42.56 41.13
N SER A 16 30.93 42.15 40.29
CA SER A 16 30.60 41.54 38.98
C SER A 16 30.04 40.13 39.15
N VAL A 17 30.53 39.39 40.15
CA VAL A 17 30.05 38.04 40.48
C VAL A 17 28.62 38.09 41.04
N GLN A 18 28.29 39.07 41.88
CA GLN A 18 26.92 39.26 42.37
C GLN A 18 25.93 39.60 41.26
N LEU A 19 26.30 40.47 40.31
CA LEU A 19 25.45 40.80 39.16
C LEU A 19 25.23 39.60 38.23
N LEU A 20 26.26 38.78 38.05
CA LEU A 20 26.16 37.54 37.26
C LEU A 20 25.25 36.51 37.93
N LEU A 21 25.37 36.33 39.25
CA LEU A 21 24.50 35.44 40.03
C LEU A 21 23.05 35.93 40.04
N LEU A 22 22.81 37.25 40.12
CA LEU A 22 21.47 37.82 40.01
C LEU A 22 20.86 37.59 38.62
N GLY A 23 21.68 37.73 37.57
CA GLY A 23 21.27 37.45 36.19
C GLY A 23 20.90 35.98 35.97
N VAL A 24 21.71 35.05 36.48
CA VAL A 24 21.42 33.60 36.41
C VAL A 24 20.17 33.25 37.21
N ALA A 25 19.98 33.85 38.39
CA ALA A 25 18.78 33.63 39.20
C ALA A 25 17.50 34.17 38.51
N LEU A 26 17.58 35.31 37.82
CA LEU A 26 16.46 35.87 37.06
C LEU A 26 16.12 35.02 35.83
N VAL A 27 17.13 34.48 35.12
CA VAL A 27 16.91 33.58 33.98
C VAL A 27 16.30 32.25 34.45
N ALA A 28 16.79 31.69 35.57
CA ALA A 28 16.19 30.50 36.18
C ALA A 28 14.76 30.76 36.64
N ALA A 29 14.49 31.89 37.29
CA ALA A 29 13.14 32.27 37.71
C ALA A 29 12.20 32.48 36.52
N ALA A 30 12.67 33.09 35.43
CA ALA A 30 11.89 33.24 34.20
C ALA A 30 11.61 31.90 33.51
N PHE A 31 12.57 30.97 33.52
CA PHE A 31 12.40 29.62 33.00
C PHE A 31 11.38 28.82 33.83
N TYR A 32 11.46 28.89 35.16
CA TYR A 32 10.51 28.22 36.06
C TYR A 32 9.12 28.89 36.08
N ALA A 33 9.03 30.22 35.95
CA ALA A 33 7.75 30.92 35.78
C ALA A 33 7.09 30.55 34.43
N GLY A 34 7.89 30.41 33.35
CA GLY A 34 7.40 29.90 32.06
C GLY A 34 6.81 28.49 32.14
N THR A 35 7.33 27.64 33.03
CA THR A 35 6.75 26.31 33.29
C THR A 35 5.52 26.32 34.21
N LEU A 36 5.37 27.35 35.06
CA LEU A 36 4.22 27.51 35.97
C LEU A 36 3.02 28.20 35.31
N PHE A 37 3.24 29.00 34.26
CA PHE A 37 2.20 29.69 33.49
C PHE A 37 2.00 29.13 32.06
N GLY A 38 2.71 28.05 31.71
CA GLY A 38 2.35 27.24 30.54
C GLY A 38 1.00 26.59 30.82
N SER A 39 -0.07 27.10 30.22
CA SER A 39 -1.38 26.46 30.29
C SER A 39 -1.24 25.02 29.79
N SER A 40 -1.34 24.06 30.71
CA SER A 40 -1.61 22.66 30.42
C SER A 40 -3.05 22.51 29.94
N ALA A 41 -3.38 23.19 28.83
CA ALA A 41 -4.59 22.90 28.11
C ALA A 41 -4.46 21.48 27.56
N SER A 42 -5.39 20.61 27.92
CA SER A 42 -5.47 19.28 27.32
C SER A 42 -5.59 19.44 25.80
N PRO A 43 -4.84 18.67 25.00
CA PRO A 43 -4.91 18.74 23.54
C PRO A 43 -6.36 18.57 23.08
N ALA A 44 -6.81 19.48 22.22
CA ALA A 44 -8.20 19.56 21.80
C ALA A 44 -8.34 19.17 20.32
N LEU A 45 -9.49 18.61 19.95
CA LEU A 45 -9.81 18.32 18.55
C LEU A 45 -10.57 19.50 17.94
N VAL A 46 -10.14 19.93 16.75
CA VAL A 46 -10.75 21.06 16.04
C VAL A 46 -10.95 20.72 14.55
N LEU A 47 -11.97 21.30 13.93
CA LEU A 47 -12.12 21.28 12.47
C LEU A 47 -11.13 22.27 11.81
N PRO A 48 -10.32 21.85 10.83
CA PRO A 48 -9.48 22.77 10.08
C PRO A 48 -10.30 23.84 9.36
N PRO A 49 -9.79 25.08 9.23
CA PRO A 49 -10.48 26.14 8.49
C PRO A 49 -10.71 25.71 7.04
N THR A 50 -11.96 25.78 6.59
CA THR A 50 -12.31 25.50 5.18
C THR A 50 -11.97 26.72 4.32
N GLY A 51 -11.37 26.48 3.14
CA GLY A 51 -11.04 27.52 2.15
C GLY A 51 -12.27 28.30 1.64
N PRO A 52 -12.08 29.38 0.86
CA PRO A 52 -13.04 30.48 0.76
C PRO A 52 -14.41 30.00 0.21
N ARG A 53 -15.44 30.15 1.05
CA ARG A 53 -16.85 29.97 0.68
C ARG A 53 -17.28 31.12 -0.23
N SER A 54 -17.89 30.79 -1.37
CA SER A 54 -18.69 31.75 -2.13
C SER A 54 -19.80 32.34 -1.24
N PRO A 55 -20.13 33.64 -1.37
CA PRO A 55 -21.05 34.29 -0.47
C PRO A 55 -22.48 33.88 -0.81
N VAL A 56 -23.11 33.08 0.06
CA VAL A 56 -24.57 32.96 0.10
C VAL A 56 -25.05 33.61 1.39
N SER A 57 -25.84 34.66 1.21
CA SER A 57 -26.49 35.43 2.26
C SER A 57 -27.55 34.59 2.97
N SER A 58 -27.42 34.41 4.28
CA SER A 58 -28.46 34.74 5.27
C SER A 58 -27.92 34.50 6.68
N ARG A 59 -28.16 35.47 7.56
CA ARG A 59 -27.81 35.41 8.98
C ARG A 59 -28.65 34.35 9.68
N THR A 60 -27.98 33.34 10.22
CA THR A 60 -28.43 32.59 11.38
C THR A 60 -27.25 32.44 12.33
N GLN A 61 -27.56 32.51 13.62
CA GLN A 61 -26.64 32.52 14.75
C GLN A 61 -25.49 31.52 14.59
N ALA A 62 -24.31 31.92 15.07
CA ALA A 62 -23.16 31.05 15.22
C ALA A 62 -23.57 29.81 16.02
N ALA A 63 -23.81 28.71 15.31
CA ALA A 63 -23.92 27.40 15.92
C ALA A 63 -22.56 27.07 16.52
N ASP A 64 -22.57 26.64 17.78
CA ASP A 64 -21.41 26.12 18.50
C ASP A 64 -20.57 25.24 17.57
N ALA A 65 -19.25 25.41 17.60
CA ALA A 65 -18.33 24.49 16.92
C ALA A 65 -18.72 23.05 17.32
N PRO A 66 -18.74 22.08 16.38
CA PRO A 66 -19.12 20.73 16.72
C PRO A 66 -18.16 20.21 17.79
N LEU A 67 -18.68 19.99 19.00
CA LEU A 67 -17.91 19.54 20.15
C LEU A 67 -17.59 18.06 19.94
N PHE A 68 -16.35 17.75 19.57
CA PHE A 68 -15.85 16.38 19.59
C PHE A 68 -15.75 15.90 21.04
N THR A 69 -16.26 14.71 21.33
CA THR A 69 -16.22 14.12 22.68
C THR A 69 -15.03 13.17 22.88
N ASN A 70 -14.37 12.78 21.78
CA ASN A 70 -13.19 11.91 21.77
C ASN A 70 -12.01 12.60 22.44
N ARG A 71 -11.25 11.86 23.26
CA ARG A 71 -10.10 12.39 24.00
C ARG A 71 -8.81 11.99 23.28
N VAL A 72 -7.78 12.80 23.42
CA VAL A 72 -6.43 12.42 22.98
C VAL A 72 -5.79 11.60 24.08
N SER A 73 -5.62 10.29 23.84
CA SER A 73 -5.08 9.34 24.81
C SER A 73 -4.58 8.10 24.08
N LEU A 74 -3.52 7.49 24.61
CA LEU A 74 -3.02 6.22 24.11
C LEU A 74 -3.78 5.08 24.78
N THR A 75 -4.59 4.37 24.00
CA THR A 75 -5.36 3.21 24.45
C THR A 75 -4.96 1.94 23.73
N TYR A 76 -5.20 0.82 24.39
CA TYR A 76 -4.89 -0.52 23.88
C TYR A 76 -6.16 -1.36 23.80
N ARG A 77 -6.15 -2.32 22.89
CA ARG A 77 -7.28 -3.23 22.68
C ARG A 77 -7.51 -4.09 23.93
N THR A 78 -8.75 -4.09 24.42
CA THR A 78 -9.21 -4.92 25.55
C THR A 78 -9.91 -6.20 25.08
N LYS A 79 -10.12 -7.17 25.98
CA LYS A 79 -10.96 -8.35 25.75
C LYS A 79 -12.03 -8.44 26.85
N PRO A 80 -13.33 -8.17 26.56
CA PRO A 80 -13.89 -7.81 25.26
C PRO A 80 -13.48 -6.38 24.81
N VAL A 81 -13.59 -6.11 23.52
CA VAL A 81 -13.41 -4.75 22.97
C VAL A 81 -14.58 -3.89 23.45
N SER A 82 -14.28 -2.70 23.97
CA SER A 82 -15.28 -1.75 24.47
C SER A 82 -14.99 -0.37 23.90
N VAL A 83 -16.03 0.28 23.36
CA VAL A 83 -15.94 1.66 22.89
C VAL A 83 -16.63 2.56 23.90
N PRO A 84 -15.91 3.54 24.49
CA PRO A 84 -16.50 4.48 25.45
C PRO A 84 -17.69 5.25 24.89
N ASP A 85 -18.58 5.71 25.77
CA ASP A 85 -19.75 6.50 25.36
C ASP A 85 -19.37 7.82 24.70
N TYR A 86 -18.23 8.41 25.09
CA TYR A 86 -17.70 9.64 24.51
C TYR A 86 -16.94 9.41 23.19
N GLY A 87 -16.77 8.17 22.72
CA GLY A 87 -16.07 7.85 21.48
C GLY A 87 -14.76 7.09 21.66
N VAL A 88 -14.19 6.63 20.54
CA VAL A 88 -12.86 6.01 20.49
C VAL A 88 -11.80 7.09 20.72
N ASP A 89 -10.85 6.87 21.62
CA ASP A 89 -9.77 7.83 21.84
C ASP A 89 -8.96 8.09 20.55
N VAL A 90 -8.37 9.27 20.46
CA VAL A 90 -7.44 9.65 19.39
C VAL A 90 -6.02 9.41 19.88
N CYS A 91 -5.20 8.73 19.09
CA CYS A 91 -3.81 8.50 19.46
C CYS A 91 -3.07 9.85 19.53
N PRO A 92 -2.05 9.99 20.39
CA PRO A 92 -1.16 11.14 20.37
C PRO A 92 -0.54 11.38 18.98
N LEU A 93 -0.19 12.64 18.69
CA LEU A 93 0.24 13.07 17.35
C LEU A 93 1.47 12.32 16.84
N GLU A 94 2.38 11.87 17.71
CA GLU A 94 3.54 11.07 17.35
C GLU A 94 3.19 9.73 16.69
N TYR A 95 1.95 9.25 16.82
CA TYR A 95 1.43 8.04 16.17
C TYR A 95 0.80 8.31 14.79
N ASN A 96 0.91 9.52 14.23
CA ASN A 96 0.25 9.88 12.97
C ASN A 96 0.65 9.00 11.76
N GLU A 97 1.80 8.33 11.80
CA GLU A 97 2.29 7.36 10.79
C GLU A 97 2.30 5.90 11.31
N HIS A 98 1.49 5.60 12.33
CA HIS A 98 1.46 4.28 12.92
C HIS A 98 0.97 3.21 11.92
N ILE A 99 1.82 2.20 11.71
CA ILE A 99 1.53 1.04 10.87
C ILE A 99 1.74 -0.19 11.75
N PRO A 100 0.66 -0.78 12.31
CA PRO A 100 0.78 -1.70 13.43
C PRO A 100 1.72 -2.89 13.18
N CYS A 101 1.64 -3.52 12.01
CA CYS A 101 2.43 -4.71 11.68
C CYS A 101 3.82 -4.41 11.09
N HIS A 102 4.17 -3.14 10.99
CA HIS A 102 5.49 -2.65 10.56
C HIS A 102 6.07 -1.70 11.63
N ASP A 103 5.74 -1.97 12.89
CA ASP A 103 6.22 -1.20 14.03
C ASP A 103 7.68 -1.56 14.35
N ALA A 104 8.58 -0.62 14.11
CA ALA A 104 10.01 -0.87 14.22
C ALA A 104 10.45 -1.16 15.67
N ALA A 105 9.77 -0.59 16.69
CA ALA A 105 10.11 -0.84 18.08
C ALA A 105 9.75 -2.27 18.49
N TYR A 106 8.55 -2.73 18.12
CA TYR A 106 8.10 -4.09 18.33
C TYR A 106 8.96 -5.10 17.57
N ILE A 107 9.21 -4.90 16.28
CA ILE A 107 10.03 -5.81 15.47
C ILE A 107 11.46 -5.92 16.02
N ARG A 108 12.07 -4.81 16.46
CA ARG A 108 13.39 -4.84 17.10
C ARG A 108 13.41 -5.63 18.42
N SER A 109 12.29 -5.73 19.12
CA SER A 109 12.18 -6.51 20.35
C SER A 109 12.17 -8.03 20.11
N LEU A 110 11.86 -8.47 18.89
CA LEU A 110 11.81 -9.88 18.51
C LEU A 110 13.22 -10.42 18.27
N LYS A 111 13.66 -11.36 19.11
CA LYS A 111 15.01 -11.94 19.04
C LYS A 111 15.15 -13.10 18.04
N SER A 112 14.05 -13.75 17.67
CA SER A 112 14.03 -15.01 16.91
C SER A 112 13.92 -14.83 15.39
N LEU A 113 13.99 -13.60 14.87
CA LEU A 113 13.83 -13.33 13.44
C LEU A 113 15.12 -13.63 12.67
N ASP A 114 15.00 -14.33 11.55
CA ASP A 114 16.09 -14.51 10.61
C ASP A 114 16.30 -13.25 9.76
N ARG A 115 17.13 -12.34 10.28
CA ARG A 115 17.50 -11.09 9.60
C ARG A 115 18.32 -11.31 8.34
N SER A 116 18.99 -12.47 8.19
CA SER A 116 19.72 -12.80 6.96
C SER A 116 18.76 -13.06 5.79
N ARG A 117 17.52 -13.43 6.10
CA ARG A 117 16.42 -13.62 5.16
C ARG A 117 15.42 -12.46 5.15
N HIS A 118 15.76 -11.35 5.80
CA HIS A 118 14.91 -10.15 5.89
C HIS A 118 13.53 -10.39 6.52
N GLU A 119 13.41 -11.36 7.44
CA GLU A 119 12.15 -11.60 8.16
C GLU A 119 11.68 -10.37 8.94
N ASP A 120 12.59 -9.51 9.37
CA ASP A 120 12.30 -8.26 10.07
C ASP A 120 11.66 -7.18 9.19
N LEU A 121 11.59 -7.37 7.87
CA LEU A 121 10.85 -6.50 6.95
C LEU A 121 9.46 -7.02 6.60
N GLU A 122 9.11 -8.24 7.05
CA GLU A 122 7.77 -8.79 6.84
C GLU A 122 6.73 -8.13 7.75
N SER A 123 5.44 -8.29 7.39
CA SER A 123 4.34 -7.88 8.25
C SER A 123 4.27 -8.77 9.49
N ILE A 124 4.63 -8.20 10.65
CA ILE A 124 4.62 -8.88 11.95
C ILE A 124 3.86 -8.00 12.95
N CYS A 125 2.61 -8.35 13.20
CA CYS A 125 1.75 -7.59 14.09
C CYS A 125 2.05 -7.87 15.58
N PRO A 126 1.94 -6.86 16.46
CA PRO A 126 1.89 -7.06 17.89
C PRO A 126 0.78 -8.04 18.30
N PRO A 127 0.96 -8.78 19.42
CA PRO A 127 -0.12 -9.56 20.02
C PRO A 127 -1.29 -8.63 20.37
N ARG A 128 -2.51 -9.17 20.40
CA ARG A 128 -3.75 -8.39 20.42
C ARG A 128 -3.81 -7.39 21.57
N GLU A 129 -3.33 -7.78 22.75
CA GLU A 129 -3.33 -6.97 23.98
C GLU A 129 -2.36 -5.78 23.92
N LYS A 130 -1.39 -5.83 22.98
CA LYS A 130 -0.43 -4.74 22.73
C LYS A 130 -0.82 -3.88 21.52
N ARG A 131 -1.92 -4.20 20.83
CA ARG A 131 -2.38 -3.40 19.70
C ARG A 131 -3.07 -2.14 20.22
N LEU A 132 -2.76 -1.01 19.61
CA LEU A 132 -3.42 0.25 19.90
C LEU A 132 -4.90 0.18 19.50
N PHE A 133 -5.74 0.87 20.26
CA PHE A 133 -7.17 1.00 20.01
C PHE A 133 -7.59 2.47 20.08
N CYS A 134 -6.94 3.29 19.27
CA CYS A 134 -7.19 4.73 19.14
C CYS A 134 -7.14 5.16 17.66
N LEU A 135 -7.88 6.21 17.31
CA LEU A 135 -7.94 6.78 15.96
C LEU A 135 -6.59 7.46 15.65
N VAL A 136 -6.00 7.13 14.49
CA VAL A 136 -4.70 7.69 14.10
C VAL A 136 -4.88 9.14 13.60
N PRO A 137 -4.26 10.15 14.24
CA PRO A 137 -4.44 11.54 13.86
C PRO A 137 -3.77 11.86 12.51
N PRO A 138 -4.33 12.80 11.72
CA PRO A 138 -3.57 13.44 10.64
C PRO A 138 -2.34 14.18 11.19
N PRO A 139 -1.26 14.33 10.40
CA PRO A 139 -0.12 15.17 10.80
C PRO A 139 -0.52 16.65 10.89
N ASN A 140 0.33 17.44 11.54
CA ASN A 140 0.17 18.90 11.55
C ASN A 140 0.12 19.46 10.13
N ASP A 141 -0.79 20.41 9.91
CA ASP A 141 -1.04 21.03 8.61
C ASP A 141 -1.39 20.05 7.48
N TYR A 142 -1.94 18.87 7.81
CA TYR A 142 -2.43 17.93 6.81
C TYR A 142 -3.39 18.62 5.85
N LYS A 143 -3.28 18.30 4.56
CA LYS A 143 -4.13 18.82 3.49
C LYS A 143 -4.83 17.68 2.79
N ILE A 144 -6.04 17.94 2.33
CA ILE A 144 -6.71 17.04 1.39
C ILE A 144 -5.79 16.86 0.16
N PRO A 145 -5.55 15.60 -0.29
CA PRO A 145 -4.64 15.33 -1.39
C PRO A 145 -4.97 16.10 -2.66
N ILE A 146 -3.93 16.37 -3.45
CA ILE A 146 -4.08 16.98 -4.77
C ILE A 146 -4.90 16.03 -5.67
N ARG A 147 -5.80 16.58 -6.48
CA ARG A 147 -6.65 15.76 -7.35
C ARG A 147 -5.85 15.15 -8.50
N TRP A 148 -6.26 13.96 -8.93
CA TRP A 148 -5.73 13.31 -10.12
C TRP A 148 -6.11 14.11 -11.39
N PRO A 149 -5.24 14.21 -12.41
CA PRO A 149 -3.91 13.59 -12.55
C PRO A 149 -2.75 14.39 -11.97
N THR A 150 -2.98 15.61 -11.46
CA THR A 150 -1.92 16.47 -10.93
C THR A 150 -1.17 15.84 -9.76
N SER A 151 -1.84 15.04 -8.93
CA SER A 151 -1.21 14.30 -7.84
C SER A 151 -0.13 13.32 -8.29
N ARG A 152 -0.13 12.87 -9.55
CA ARG A 152 0.95 12.03 -10.09
C ARG A 152 2.32 12.70 -9.89
N ASP A 153 2.39 14.01 -10.04
CA ASP A 153 3.64 14.77 -10.07
C ASP A 153 3.83 15.68 -8.86
N TYR A 154 2.78 15.93 -8.07
CA TYR A 154 2.81 16.86 -6.95
C TYR A 154 2.09 16.29 -5.72
N VAL A 155 2.74 16.39 -4.56
CA VAL A 155 2.17 16.02 -3.24
C VAL A 155 2.41 17.15 -2.24
N TRP A 156 1.52 17.35 -1.28
CA TRP A 156 1.72 18.31 -0.21
C TRP A 156 2.86 17.87 0.72
N ARG A 157 3.77 18.79 1.05
CA ARG A 157 4.86 18.46 1.99
C ARG A 157 4.37 18.09 3.38
N SER A 158 3.34 18.77 3.87
CA SER A 158 2.75 18.51 5.18
C SER A 158 2.09 17.14 5.30
N ASN A 159 1.72 16.49 4.19
CA ASN A 159 1.14 15.15 4.20
C ASN A 159 2.20 14.04 4.37
N VAL A 160 3.45 14.31 3.95
CA VAL A 160 4.58 13.39 4.05
C VAL A 160 5.82 14.22 4.38
N ASN A 161 5.96 14.60 5.66
CA ASN A 161 6.97 15.58 6.09
C ASN A 161 8.33 14.93 6.36
N HIS A 162 8.93 14.34 5.33
CA HIS A 162 10.19 13.60 5.42
C HIS A 162 11.17 14.06 4.34
N SER A 163 12.09 14.96 4.69
CA SER A 163 13.07 15.52 3.73
C SER A 163 14.23 14.58 3.39
N HIS A 164 14.54 13.62 4.26
CA HIS A 164 15.68 12.71 4.10
C HIS A 164 15.69 12.00 2.73
N LEU A 165 14.53 11.57 2.21
CA LEU A 165 14.48 10.94 0.89
C LEU A 165 14.88 11.91 -0.24
N ALA A 166 14.44 13.16 -0.18
CA ALA A 166 14.81 14.19 -1.15
C ALA A 166 16.30 14.56 -1.06
N GLU A 167 16.86 14.62 0.14
CA GLU A 167 18.28 14.89 0.37
C GLU A 167 19.17 13.78 -0.22
N VAL A 168 18.82 12.50 0.01
CA VAL A 168 19.65 11.36 -0.39
C VAL A 168 19.38 10.91 -1.84
N LYS A 169 18.18 11.16 -2.38
CA LYS A 169 17.76 10.70 -3.73
C LYS A 169 17.44 11.82 -4.71
N GLY A 170 17.56 13.10 -4.32
CA GLY A 170 17.32 14.25 -5.20
C GLY A 170 18.20 14.23 -6.46
N GLY A 171 19.47 13.85 -6.33
CA GLY A 171 20.38 13.69 -7.47
C GLY A 171 20.04 12.55 -8.45
N GLN A 172 19.05 11.72 -8.12
CA GLN A 172 18.50 10.67 -9.00
C GLN A 172 17.14 11.07 -9.59
N ASN A 173 16.68 12.30 -9.33
CA ASN A 173 15.39 12.83 -9.75
C ASN A 173 14.19 11.99 -9.26
N TRP A 174 14.28 11.45 -8.05
CA TRP A 174 13.14 10.73 -7.45
C TRP A 174 12.06 11.71 -6.99
N VAL A 175 12.47 12.73 -6.23
CA VAL A 175 11.61 13.72 -5.60
C VAL A 175 12.43 14.98 -5.33
N HIS A 176 11.80 16.16 -5.44
CA HIS A 176 12.41 17.46 -5.19
C HIS A 176 11.49 18.36 -4.36
N ASP A 177 12.08 19.21 -3.52
CA ASP A 177 11.38 20.27 -2.82
C ASP A 177 10.90 21.35 -3.81
N LYS A 178 9.63 21.75 -3.72
CA LYS A 178 9.06 22.86 -4.50
C LYS A 178 8.11 23.69 -3.63
N GLY A 179 8.69 24.51 -2.75
CA GLY A 179 7.93 25.29 -1.76
C GLY A 179 7.15 24.37 -0.83
N ASN A 180 5.81 24.48 -0.84
CA ASN A 180 4.90 23.65 -0.04
C ASN A 180 4.58 22.28 -0.66
N LEU A 181 5.22 21.94 -1.78
CA LEU A 181 4.99 20.71 -2.54
C LEU A 181 6.26 19.86 -2.65
N TRP A 182 6.07 18.56 -2.69
CA TRP A 182 6.99 17.60 -3.28
C TRP A 182 6.72 17.50 -4.77
N TRP A 183 7.76 17.54 -5.60
CA TRP A 183 7.68 17.39 -7.05
C TRP A 183 8.36 16.10 -7.51
N PHE A 184 7.66 15.31 -8.33
CA PHE A 184 8.14 14.03 -8.85
C PHE A 184 8.34 14.14 -10.37
N PRO A 185 9.57 14.29 -10.87
CA PRO A 185 9.85 14.45 -12.30
C PRO A 185 9.82 13.12 -13.09
N GLY A 186 9.47 12.00 -12.43
CA GLY A 186 9.46 10.68 -13.05
C GLY A 186 10.83 10.01 -13.15
N GLY A 187 11.84 10.52 -12.46
CA GLY A 187 13.18 9.92 -12.43
C GLY A 187 13.27 8.69 -11.52
N GLY A 188 14.41 8.00 -11.65
CA GLY A 188 14.76 6.80 -10.89
C GLY A 188 16.26 6.50 -11.00
N THR A 189 16.77 5.57 -10.19
CA THR A 189 18.22 5.25 -10.16
C THR A 189 18.80 4.94 -11.54
N HIS A 190 18.04 4.19 -12.34
CA HIS A 190 18.42 3.76 -13.70
C HIS A 190 17.67 4.50 -14.82
N PHE A 191 16.87 5.50 -14.47
CA PHE A 191 16.14 6.30 -15.45
C PHE A 191 16.06 7.75 -14.97
N LYS A 192 17.24 8.33 -14.67
CA LYS A 192 17.38 9.66 -14.08
C LYS A 192 16.75 10.77 -14.94
N HIS A 193 16.68 10.56 -16.25
CA HIS A 193 16.11 11.51 -17.22
C HIS A 193 14.61 11.30 -17.48
N GLY A 194 13.97 10.34 -16.79
CA GLY A 194 12.54 10.11 -16.84
C GLY A 194 12.18 8.66 -17.18
N ALA A 195 11.04 8.20 -16.66
CA ALA A 195 10.55 6.84 -16.86
C ALA A 195 10.09 6.56 -18.31
N SER A 196 9.66 7.56 -19.08
CA SER A 196 9.17 7.37 -20.45
C SER A 196 10.21 6.74 -21.38
N GLU A 197 11.43 7.32 -21.45
CA GLU A 197 12.52 6.78 -22.28
C GLU A 197 12.91 5.36 -21.84
N TYR A 198 12.86 5.11 -20.52
CA TYR A 198 13.12 3.78 -19.99
C TYR A 198 12.05 2.76 -20.41
N ILE A 199 10.76 3.11 -20.32
CA ILE A 199 9.65 2.25 -20.71
C ILE A 199 9.72 1.92 -22.21
N GLU A 200 9.99 2.92 -23.06
CA GLU A 200 10.19 2.72 -24.50
C GLU A 200 11.37 1.79 -24.77
N ARG A 201 12.51 2.01 -24.09
CA ARG A 201 13.67 1.12 -24.19
C ARG A 201 13.32 -0.32 -23.79
N LEU A 202 12.54 -0.52 -22.73
CA LEU A 202 12.09 -1.86 -22.33
C LEU A 202 11.21 -2.50 -23.41
N GLY A 203 10.29 -1.74 -24.01
CA GLY A 203 9.47 -2.19 -25.14
C GLY A 203 10.33 -2.70 -26.30
N ASN A 204 11.24 -1.85 -26.77
CA ASN A 204 12.17 -2.18 -27.85
C ASN A 204 13.04 -3.41 -27.53
N MET A 205 13.56 -3.51 -26.31
CA MET A 205 14.34 -4.67 -25.86
C MET A 205 13.51 -5.97 -25.81
N THR A 206 12.20 -5.86 -25.62
CA THR A 206 11.32 -7.03 -25.47
C THR A 206 10.83 -7.55 -26.82
N THR A 207 10.45 -6.67 -27.75
CA THR A 207 9.89 -7.06 -29.05
C THR A 207 10.91 -7.05 -30.20
N ASN A 208 12.11 -6.50 -29.98
CA ASN A 208 13.10 -6.22 -31.03
C ASN A 208 12.53 -5.35 -32.18
N SER A 209 11.53 -4.52 -31.87
CA SER A 209 10.84 -3.62 -32.79
C SER A 209 10.48 -2.34 -32.05
N THR A 210 10.28 -1.23 -32.78
CA THR A 210 9.91 0.04 -32.15
C THR A 210 8.55 -0.08 -31.47
N GLY A 211 8.49 0.20 -30.17
CA GLY A 211 7.24 0.18 -29.41
C GLY A 211 7.44 0.33 -27.91
N ASP A 212 6.31 0.37 -27.19
CA ASP A 212 6.29 0.31 -25.73
C ASP A 212 5.93 -1.11 -25.25
N LEU A 213 5.79 -1.28 -23.93
CA LEU A 213 5.46 -2.56 -23.31
C LEU A 213 4.10 -3.14 -23.73
N ARG A 214 3.16 -2.34 -24.27
CA ARG A 214 1.90 -2.85 -24.81
C ARG A 214 2.14 -3.71 -26.05
N SER A 215 3.08 -3.32 -26.90
CA SER A 215 3.47 -4.11 -28.08
C SER A 215 4.04 -5.47 -27.70
N ALA A 216 4.61 -5.59 -26.49
CA ALA A 216 5.06 -6.86 -25.91
C ALA A 216 3.94 -7.68 -25.24
N GLY A 217 2.68 -7.20 -25.28
CA GLY A 217 1.54 -7.87 -24.67
C GLY A 217 1.43 -7.68 -23.16
N VAL A 218 2.14 -6.72 -22.57
CA VAL A 218 2.13 -6.49 -21.12
C VAL A 218 0.87 -5.74 -20.72
N VAL A 219 0.12 -6.33 -19.78
CA VAL A 219 -1.12 -5.75 -19.23
C VAL A 219 -0.96 -5.46 -17.73
N GLN A 220 -0.30 -6.35 -17.00
CA GLN A 220 -0.06 -6.23 -15.56
C GLN A 220 1.42 -6.36 -15.21
N VAL A 221 1.89 -5.45 -14.36
CA VAL A 221 3.28 -5.38 -13.90
C VAL A 221 3.34 -5.44 -12.38
N LEU A 222 4.24 -6.28 -11.86
CA LEU A 222 4.67 -6.23 -10.46
C LEU A 222 5.97 -5.42 -10.38
N ASP A 223 5.93 -4.26 -9.72
CA ASP A 223 7.09 -3.38 -9.54
C ASP A 223 7.72 -3.59 -8.16
N VAL A 224 8.81 -4.37 -8.14
CA VAL A 224 9.52 -4.82 -6.93
C VAL A 224 10.52 -3.76 -6.50
N GLY A 225 10.46 -3.34 -5.22
CA GLY A 225 11.33 -2.29 -4.70
C GLY A 225 11.11 -0.97 -5.43
N CYS A 226 9.85 -0.60 -5.64
CA CYS A 226 9.40 0.45 -6.56
C CYS A 226 9.86 1.88 -6.20
N GLY A 227 10.41 2.10 -5.01
CA GLY A 227 10.70 3.44 -4.52
C GLY A 227 9.42 4.25 -4.39
N VAL A 228 9.42 5.45 -4.98
CA VAL A 228 8.23 6.31 -5.06
C VAL A 228 7.25 5.91 -6.18
N ALA A 229 7.43 4.74 -6.80
CA ALA A 229 6.62 4.19 -7.90
C ALA A 229 6.61 5.03 -9.20
N SER A 230 7.74 5.69 -9.52
CA SER A 230 7.88 6.47 -10.76
C SER A 230 7.69 5.63 -12.02
N PHE A 231 8.18 4.40 -12.05
CA PHE A 231 7.98 3.50 -13.19
C PHE A 231 6.49 3.22 -13.40
N SER A 232 5.81 2.76 -12.34
CA SER A 232 4.37 2.50 -12.35
C SER A 232 3.53 3.72 -12.75
N ALA A 233 3.86 4.91 -12.24
CA ALA A 233 3.15 6.15 -12.57
C ALA A 233 3.10 6.45 -14.07
N TYR A 234 4.15 6.09 -14.81
CA TYR A 234 4.29 6.34 -16.24
C TYR A 234 3.79 5.18 -17.11
N LEU A 235 3.45 4.03 -16.50
CA LEU A 235 2.74 2.92 -17.15
C LEU A 235 1.21 3.14 -17.19
N LEU A 236 0.66 3.89 -16.23
CA LEU A 236 -0.78 4.17 -16.15
C LEU A 236 -1.36 4.82 -17.43
N PRO A 237 -0.71 5.82 -18.08
CA PRO A 237 -1.20 6.37 -19.34
C PRO A 237 -1.17 5.38 -20.51
N LEU A 238 -0.35 4.32 -20.42
CA LEU A 238 -0.34 3.22 -21.38
C LEU A 238 -1.44 2.19 -21.08
N GLY A 239 -2.26 2.41 -20.05
CA GLY A 239 -3.28 1.47 -19.63
C GLY A 239 -2.71 0.14 -19.10
N ILE A 240 -1.47 0.15 -18.62
CA ILE A 240 -0.82 -1.00 -17.98
C ILE A 240 -1.08 -0.88 -16.48
N GLN A 241 -1.67 -1.92 -15.89
CA GLN A 241 -1.94 -1.98 -14.46
C GLN A 241 -0.71 -2.40 -13.69
N THR A 242 -0.49 -1.78 -12.54
CA THR A 242 0.74 -1.99 -11.77
C THR A 242 0.42 -2.24 -10.32
N MET A 243 1.03 -3.28 -9.75
CA MET A 243 1.12 -3.42 -8.31
C MET A 243 2.54 -3.13 -7.88
N SER A 244 2.73 -2.05 -7.12
CA SER A 244 4.07 -1.62 -6.68
C SER A 244 4.27 -1.98 -5.21
N PHE A 245 5.44 -2.47 -4.82
CA PHE A 245 5.72 -2.67 -3.41
C PHE A 245 7.18 -2.42 -3.04
N ALA A 246 7.38 -2.07 -1.78
CA ALA A 246 8.67 -1.94 -1.14
C ALA A 246 8.51 -2.17 0.38
N PRO A 247 9.55 -2.64 1.07
CA PRO A 247 9.51 -2.76 2.52
C PRO A 247 9.47 -1.38 3.17
N LYS A 248 9.02 -1.31 4.42
CA LYS A 248 9.27 -0.15 5.27
C LYS A 248 10.71 -0.22 5.76
N ASP A 249 11.63 0.39 5.02
CA ASP A 249 13.07 0.41 5.34
C ASP A 249 13.50 1.78 5.92
N GLY A 250 14.80 1.93 6.20
CA GLY A 250 15.37 3.17 6.74
C GLY A 250 15.33 4.39 5.79
N HIS A 251 14.78 4.27 4.58
CA HIS A 251 14.53 5.41 3.68
C HIS A 251 13.06 5.85 3.73
N GLU A 252 12.36 5.52 4.83
CA GLU A 252 11.00 5.88 5.27
C GLU A 252 10.09 6.58 4.22
N ASN A 253 8.84 6.09 4.07
CA ASN A 253 7.75 6.77 3.36
C ASN A 253 7.74 6.72 1.82
N GLN A 254 8.58 5.87 1.20
CA GLN A 254 8.55 5.64 -0.26
C GLN A 254 7.15 5.22 -0.77
N ILE A 255 6.54 4.23 -0.10
CA ILE A 255 5.19 3.76 -0.44
C ILE A 255 4.12 4.79 -0.09
N GLN A 256 4.29 5.57 0.98
CA GLN A 256 3.38 6.68 1.31
C GLN A 256 3.36 7.72 0.19
N PHE A 257 4.52 8.09 -0.37
CA PHE A 257 4.58 8.97 -1.54
C PHE A 257 3.83 8.38 -2.74
N ALA A 258 4.01 7.10 -3.04
CA ALA A 258 3.27 6.46 -4.14
C ALA A 258 1.75 6.54 -3.92
N LEU A 259 1.27 6.29 -2.70
CA LEU A 259 -0.15 6.34 -2.34
C LEU A 259 -0.71 7.79 -2.36
N GLU A 260 0.04 8.77 -1.86
CA GLU A 260 -0.32 10.20 -1.95
C GLU A 260 -0.37 10.72 -3.39
N ARG A 261 0.47 10.16 -4.28
CA ARG A 261 0.44 10.46 -5.72
C ARG A 261 -0.72 9.79 -6.47
N GLY A 262 -1.46 8.89 -5.82
CA GLY A 262 -2.55 8.15 -6.41
C GLY A 262 -2.10 6.93 -7.24
N ILE A 263 -0.99 6.29 -6.87
CA ILE A 263 -0.41 5.13 -7.57
C ILE A 263 -0.63 3.88 -6.71
N GLY A 264 -1.05 2.78 -7.34
CA GLY A 264 -1.26 1.49 -6.68
C GLY A 264 0.01 0.94 -6.04
N ALA A 265 0.04 0.90 -4.71
CA ALA A 265 1.19 0.44 -3.95
C ALA A 265 0.81 -0.24 -2.62
N MET A 266 1.70 -1.07 -2.08
CA MET A 266 1.58 -1.64 -0.74
C MET A 266 2.93 -1.82 -0.07
N ILE A 267 2.95 -1.90 1.26
CA ILE A 267 4.14 -2.29 1.99
C ILE A 267 4.26 -3.81 1.92
N SER A 268 5.36 -4.30 1.37
CA SER A 268 5.62 -5.73 1.25
C SER A 268 7.10 -5.99 1.01
N VAL A 269 7.53 -7.24 1.13
CA VAL A 269 8.91 -7.67 0.91
C VAL A 269 8.93 -9.10 0.36
N LEU A 270 9.97 -9.41 -0.41
CA LEU A 270 10.33 -10.78 -0.75
C LEU A 270 11.33 -11.29 0.31
N ALA A 271 10.86 -12.13 1.24
CA ALA A 271 11.64 -12.61 2.38
C ALA A 271 11.47 -14.13 2.61
N THR A 272 10.58 -14.56 3.52
CA THR A 272 10.35 -15.98 3.83
C THR A 272 8.95 -16.47 3.50
N LYS A 273 8.02 -15.56 3.20
CA LYS A 273 6.67 -15.87 2.72
C LYS A 273 6.49 -15.57 1.22
N GLN A 274 5.59 -16.31 0.58
CA GLN A 274 5.09 -16.00 -0.76
C GLN A 274 4.38 -14.64 -0.74
N LEU A 275 4.50 -13.89 -1.83
CA LEU A 275 3.70 -12.69 -2.04
C LEU A 275 2.21 -13.07 -2.14
N PRO A 276 1.29 -12.22 -1.66
CA PRO A 276 -0.12 -12.55 -1.50
C PRO A 276 -0.91 -12.45 -2.81
N TYR A 277 -0.30 -12.90 -3.90
CA TYR A 277 -0.86 -12.93 -5.24
C TYR A 277 -0.94 -14.40 -5.71
N PRO A 278 -1.92 -14.74 -6.55
CA PRO A 278 -2.01 -16.08 -7.11
C PRO A 278 -0.86 -16.36 -8.07
N GLY A 279 -0.65 -17.64 -8.40
CA GLY A 279 0.29 -17.97 -9.47
C GLY A 279 -0.20 -17.42 -10.81
N ARG A 280 0.72 -17.17 -11.75
CA ARG A 280 0.42 -16.65 -13.10
C ARG A 280 -0.37 -15.34 -13.08
N SER A 281 0.00 -14.40 -12.21
CA SER A 281 -0.68 -13.11 -12.04
C SER A 281 -0.23 -12.05 -13.05
N PHE A 282 1.07 -11.98 -13.35
CA PHE A 282 1.67 -10.84 -14.06
C PHE A 282 2.29 -11.24 -15.39
N GLU A 283 2.19 -10.37 -16.40
CA GLU A 283 2.96 -10.49 -17.64
C GLU A 283 4.39 -9.96 -17.49
N MET A 284 4.66 -9.10 -16.49
CA MET A 284 6.00 -8.63 -16.21
C MET A 284 6.25 -8.46 -14.71
N VAL A 285 7.45 -8.86 -14.27
CA VAL A 285 8.01 -8.50 -12.97
C VAL A 285 9.22 -7.60 -13.22
N HIS A 286 9.18 -6.39 -12.66
CA HIS A 286 10.20 -5.38 -12.83
C HIS A 286 10.96 -5.17 -11.51
N CYS A 287 12.30 -5.14 -11.61
CA CYS A 287 13.18 -4.73 -10.52
C CYS A 287 14.21 -3.73 -11.06
N SER A 288 14.25 -2.54 -10.46
CA SER A 288 15.29 -1.54 -10.74
C SER A 288 15.95 -1.09 -9.44
N ARG A 289 17.14 -1.63 -9.14
CA ARG A 289 17.81 -1.50 -7.82
C ARG A 289 16.90 -1.82 -6.65
N CYS A 290 16.11 -2.88 -6.79
CA CYS A 290 15.13 -3.29 -5.80
C CYS A 290 15.73 -3.85 -4.49
N ARG A 291 17.07 -3.97 -4.38
CA ARG A 291 17.79 -4.54 -3.22
C ARG A 291 17.35 -5.96 -2.85
N VAL A 292 17.02 -6.75 -3.86
CA VAL A 292 16.71 -8.17 -3.71
C VAL A 292 17.89 -8.98 -4.23
N ASP A 293 18.43 -9.85 -3.38
CA ASP A 293 19.50 -10.78 -3.73
C ASP A 293 18.94 -12.04 -4.40
N TRP A 294 18.54 -11.88 -5.65
CA TRP A 294 17.87 -12.92 -6.47
C TRP A 294 18.66 -14.24 -6.61
N HIS A 295 19.98 -14.22 -6.40
CA HIS A 295 20.88 -15.35 -6.57
C HIS A 295 21.08 -16.17 -5.30
N GLU A 296 20.75 -15.61 -4.14
CA GLU A 296 20.98 -16.24 -2.85
C GLU A 296 19.93 -17.32 -2.56
N ASN A 297 20.25 -18.20 -1.61
CA ASN A 297 19.36 -19.27 -1.16
C ASN A 297 18.81 -20.12 -2.33
N ASP A 298 19.70 -20.52 -3.25
CA ASP A 298 19.35 -21.31 -4.42
C ASP A 298 18.28 -20.64 -5.31
N GLY A 299 18.25 -19.31 -5.33
CA GLY A 299 17.30 -18.54 -6.13
C GLY A 299 15.84 -18.69 -5.71
N ILE A 300 15.57 -18.98 -4.44
CA ILE A 300 14.20 -19.15 -3.93
C ILE A 300 13.28 -17.96 -4.26
N LEU A 301 13.82 -16.74 -4.29
CA LEU A 301 13.05 -15.54 -4.67
C LEU A 301 12.76 -15.47 -6.18
N LEU A 302 13.66 -15.98 -7.03
CA LEU A 302 13.38 -16.15 -8.46
C LEU A 302 12.30 -17.21 -8.70
N LYS A 303 12.26 -18.27 -7.89
CA LYS A 303 11.22 -19.31 -7.95
C LYS A 303 9.84 -18.76 -7.55
N GLU A 304 9.79 -17.81 -6.62
CA GLU A 304 8.56 -17.06 -6.33
C GLU A 304 8.14 -16.17 -7.50
N VAL A 305 9.07 -15.45 -8.14
CA VAL A 305 8.79 -14.70 -9.37
C VAL A 305 8.30 -15.63 -10.48
N ASP A 306 8.85 -16.85 -10.59
CA ASP A 306 8.36 -17.85 -11.54
C ASP A 306 6.91 -18.24 -11.28
N ARG A 307 6.54 -18.46 -10.01
CA ARG A 307 5.15 -18.73 -9.64
C ARG A 307 4.23 -17.60 -10.10
N LEU A 308 4.65 -16.35 -9.92
CA LEU A 308 3.87 -15.14 -10.20
C LEU A 308 3.79 -14.79 -11.69
N LEU A 309 4.82 -15.10 -12.48
CA LEU A 309 4.85 -14.83 -13.91
C LEU A 309 3.94 -15.77 -14.69
N ARG A 310 3.14 -15.18 -15.59
CA ARG A 310 2.44 -15.91 -16.64
C ARG A 310 3.43 -16.57 -17.61
N PRO A 311 3.06 -17.67 -18.28
CA PRO A 311 3.81 -18.16 -19.44
C PRO A 311 4.05 -17.04 -20.46
N ASN A 312 5.23 -17.01 -21.06
CA ASN A 312 5.73 -15.94 -21.94
C ASN A 312 5.86 -14.56 -21.25
N GLY A 313 5.76 -14.50 -19.91
CA GLY A 313 5.98 -13.29 -19.13
C GLY A 313 7.46 -12.94 -18.98
N TYR A 314 7.72 -11.68 -18.63
CA TYR A 314 9.06 -11.09 -18.62
C TYR A 314 9.56 -10.78 -17.22
N PHE A 315 10.81 -11.13 -16.93
CA PHE A 315 11.53 -10.62 -15.77
C PHE A 315 12.53 -9.56 -16.22
N VAL A 316 12.34 -8.32 -15.75
CA VAL A 316 13.20 -7.17 -16.08
C VAL A 316 14.06 -6.83 -14.88
N TYR A 317 15.37 -6.94 -15.05
CA TYR A 317 16.35 -6.67 -14.01
C TYR A 317 17.31 -5.56 -14.42
N SER A 318 17.17 -4.41 -13.78
CA SER A 318 18.08 -3.28 -13.91
C SER A 318 18.87 -3.14 -12.61
N ALA A 319 20.13 -3.56 -12.59
CA ALA A 319 20.99 -3.59 -11.40
C ALA A 319 22.47 -3.80 -11.75
N PRO A 320 23.43 -3.46 -10.84
CA PRO A 320 24.87 -3.60 -11.09
C PRO A 320 25.31 -4.94 -11.70
N PRO A 321 24.84 -6.12 -11.24
CA PRO A 321 25.26 -7.40 -11.83
C PRO A 321 24.97 -7.50 -13.34
N ALA A 322 23.98 -6.76 -13.86
CA ALA A 322 23.68 -6.78 -15.28
C ALA A 322 24.72 -6.05 -16.16
N TYR A 323 25.60 -5.20 -15.61
CA TYR A 323 26.48 -4.37 -16.46
C TYR A 323 27.85 -4.03 -15.88
N ARG A 324 28.04 -4.15 -14.56
CA ARG A 324 29.31 -3.89 -13.90
C ARG A 324 30.21 -5.12 -13.97
N LYS A 325 31.50 -4.89 -14.17
CA LYS A 325 32.55 -5.94 -14.28
C LYS A 325 33.50 -5.98 -13.08
N ASP A 326 33.27 -5.13 -12.09
CA ASP A 326 34.08 -5.02 -10.87
C ASP A 326 33.39 -5.70 -9.68
N LYS A 327 34.13 -5.85 -8.57
CA LYS A 327 33.66 -6.52 -7.34
C LYS A 327 33.20 -7.95 -7.62
N ASP A 328 32.20 -8.39 -6.89
CA ASP A 328 31.51 -9.68 -6.97
C ASP A 328 30.39 -9.69 -8.02
N PHE A 329 30.11 -8.58 -8.70
CA PHE A 329 29.02 -8.49 -9.67
C PHE A 329 29.09 -9.52 -10.80
N PRO A 330 30.26 -9.88 -11.36
CA PRO A 330 30.36 -10.98 -12.33
C PRO A 330 29.93 -12.33 -11.75
N LEU A 331 30.35 -12.65 -10.51
CA LEU A 331 29.98 -13.90 -9.84
C LEU A 331 28.47 -13.96 -9.56
N ILE A 332 27.90 -12.85 -9.10
CA ILE A 332 26.45 -12.72 -8.89
C ILE A 332 25.71 -12.94 -10.21
N TRP A 333 26.17 -12.32 -11.29
CA TRP A 333 25.60 -12.49 -12.62
C TRP A 333 25.64 -13.94 -13.10
N ASP A 334 26.76 -14.64 -12.93
CA ASP A 334 26.91 -16.03 -13.32
C ASP A 334 25.97 -16.95 -12.53
N LYS A 335 25.83 -16.72 -11.22
CA LYS A 335 24.83 -17.43 -10.40
C LYS A 335 23.40 -17.20 -10.91
N LEU A 336 23.04 -15.95 -11.22
CA LEU A 336 21.71 -15.62 -11.75
C LEU A 336 21.44 -16.31 -13.09
N VAL A 337 22.40 -16.27 -14.01
CA VAL A 337 22.29 -16.95 -15.30
C VAL A 337 22.17 -18.46 -15.11
N ASN A 338 22.95 -19.08 -14.21
CA ASN A 338 22.86 -20.52 -13.94
C ASN A 338 21.48 -20.92 -13.38
N ILE A 339 20.96 -20.18 -12.39
CA ILE A 339 19.65 -20.45 -11.79
C ILE A 339 18.53 -20.28 -12.83
N THR A 340 18.53 -19.15 -13.54
CA THR A 340 17.50 -18.87 -14.56
C THR A 340 17.56 -19.86 -15.72
N THR A 341 18.75 -20.31 -16.13
CA THR A 341 18.93 -21.38 -17.13
C THR A 341 18.38 -22.72 -16.62
N ALA A 342 18.64 -23.08 -15.36
CA ALA A 342 18.08 -24.29 -14.76
C ALA A 342 16.54 -24.25 -14.69
N MET A 343 15.96 -23.07 -14.50
CA MET A 343 14.51 -22.81 -14.57
C MET A 343 13.97 -22.65 -16.00
N CYS A 344 14.83 -22.80 -17.01
CA CYS A 344 14.55 -22.69 -18.45
C CYS A 344 14.15 -21.29 -18.93
N TRP A 345 14.38 -20.25 -18.14
CA TRP A 345 14.17 -18.89 -18.61
C TRP A 345 15.20 -18.53 -19.69
N LYS A 346 14.77 -17.81 -20.73
CA LYS A 346 15.64 -17.38 -21.82
C LYS A 346 16.00 -15.92 -21.63
N LEU A 347 17.30 -15.60 -21.56
CA LEU A 347 17.78 -14.22 -21.60
C LEU A 347 17.62 -13.69 -23.03
N ILE A 348 16.68 -12.78 -23.25
CA ILE A 348 16.34 -12.26 -24.60
C ILE A 348 17.03 -10.94 -24.91
N ALA A 349 17.37 -10.16 -23.89
CA ALA A 349 18.04 -8.89 -24.06
C ALA A 349 18.95 -8.58 -22.88
N LYS A 350 20.10 -7.96 -23.19
CA LYS A 350 21.00 -7.35 -22.21
C LYS A 350 21.57 -6.09 -22.85
N HIS A 351 21.10 -4.93 -22.41
CA HIS A 351 21.45 -3.65 -23.03
C HIS A 351 21.57 -2.56 -21.97
N VAL A 352 22.64 -1.77 -22.06
CA VAL A 352 23.02 -0.73 -21.09
C VAL A 352 23.16 -1.33 -19.68
N GLN A 353 22.15 -1.17 -18.84
CA GLN A 353 22.13 -1.55 -17.42
C GLN A 353 21.02 -2.55 -17.08
N THR A 354 20.35 -3.07 -18.12
CA THR A 354 19.13 -3.86 -18.01
C THR A 354 19.29 -5.20 -18.71
N ALA A 355 18.80 -6.25 -18.06
CA ALA A 355 18.63 -7.57 -18.65
C ALA A 355 17.16 -7.98 -18.60
N ILE A 356 16.69 -8.70 -19.63
CA ILE A 356 15.31 -9.18 -19.73
C ILE A 356 15.34 -10.68 -20.02
N TRP A 357 14.65 -11.44 -19.17
CA TRP A 357 14.37 -12.85 -19.40
C TRP A 357 12.91 -13.03 -19.76
N VAL A 358 12.63 -14.04 -20.58
CA VAL A 358 11.27 -14.56 -20.80
C VAL A 358 11.15 -15.94 -20.18
N LYS A 359 10.05 -16.15 -19.45
CA LYS A 359 9.63 -17.48 -18.97
C LYS A 359 8.93 -18.20 -20.13
N PRO A 360 9.50 -19.28 -20.69
CA PRO A 360 8.85 -19.97 -21.81
C PRO A 360 7.56 -20.64 -21.37
N GLU A 361 6.64 -20.81 -22.33
CA GLU A 361 5.42 -21.62 -22.17
C GLU A 361 5.69 -23.13 -22.28
N ASP A 362 6.68 -23.53 -23.07
CA ASP A 362 7.07 -24.94 -23.22
C ASP A 362 7.80 -25.46 -21.97
N GLU A 363 7.21 -26.49 -21.36
CA GLU A 363 7.70 -27.15 -20.14
C GLU A 363 8.75 -28.25 -20.43
N SER A 364 9.01 -28.62 -21.68
CA SER A 364 9.91 -29.71 -22.06
C SER A 364 11.31 -29.59 -21.43
N CYS A 365 11.85 -28.37 -21.42
CA CYS A 365 13.12 -28.06 -20.76
C CYS A 365 13.07 -28.27 -19.24
N ARG A 366 11.96 -27.89 -18.59
CA ARG A 366 11.81 -28.00 -17.13
C ARG A 366 11.72 -29.45 -16.69
N VAL A 367 10.98 -30.26 -17.44
CA VAL A 367 10.90 -31.72 -17.22
C VAL A 367 12.30 -32.34 -17.34
N LYS A 368 13.02 -32.02 -18.43
CA LYS A 368 14.40 -32.51 -18.63
C LYS A 368 15.34 -32.07 -17.50
N ASN A 369 15.30 -30.80 -17.09
CA ASN A 369 16.15 -30.29 -16.02
C ASN A 369 15.79 -30.90 -14.66
N ALA A 370 14.52 -31.24 -14.43
CA ALA A 370 14.08 -31.98 -13.25
C ALA A 370 14.62 -33.41 -13.23
N ASP A 371 14.55 -34.14 -14.35
CA ASP A 371 15.12 -35.49 -14.48
C ASP A 371 16.64 -35.51 -14.23
N MET A 372 17.33 -34.46 -14.66
CA MET A 372 18.76 -34.25 -14.42
C MET A 372 19.08 -33.74 -13.00
N LYS A 373 18.08 -33.55 -12.12
CA LYS A 373 18.22 -33.00 -10.77
C LYS A 373 18.84 -31.59 -10.72
N LEU A 374 18.68 -30.82 -11.81
CA LEU A 374 19.09 -29.41 -11.89
C LEU A 374 17.99 -28.47 -11.40
N LEU A 375 16.74 -28.94 -11.36
CA LEU A 375 15.57 -28.17 -10.95
C LEU A 375 14.66 -29.00 -10.05
N ASN A 376 14.32 -28.47 -8.87
CA ASN A 376 13.35 -29.11 -7.98
C ASN A 376 11.92 -28.78 -8.42
N ILE A 377 11.07 -29.80 -8.58
CA ILE A 377 9.65 -29.64 -8.87
C ILE A 377 8.85 -29.73 -7.58
N CYS A 378 7.89 -28.81 -7.40
CA CYS A 378 7.03 -28.83 -6.24
C CYS A 378 6.10 -30.05 -6.26
N GLU A 379 5.95 -30.70 -5.11
CA GLU A 379 4.95 -31.76 -4.95
C GLU A 379 3.55 -31.19 -5.17
N SER A 380 2.72 -31.94 -5.88
CA SER A 380 1.29 -31.63 -6.04
C SER A 380 0.60 -31.89 -4.69
N ASN A 381 0.45 -30.86 -3.88
CA ASN A 381 -0.40 -30.95 -2.71
C ASN A 381 -1.87 -30.77 -3.14
N ASP A 382 -2.62 -31.88 -3.17
CA ASP A 382 -4.07 -31.94 -3.38
C ASP A 382 -4.89 -31.27 -2.26
N LYS A 383 -4.21 -30.72 -1.24
CA LYS A 383 -4.86 -29.99 -0.14
C LYS A 383 -4.91 -28.51 -0.48
N VAL A 384 -6.13 -27.98 -0.54
CA VAL A 384 -6.48 -26.56 -0.57
C VAL A 384 -5.64 -25.83 0.47
N SER A 385 -4.49 -25.32 0.03
CA SER A 385 -3.52 -24.69 0.92
C SER A 385 -4.06 -23.31 1.33
N PRO A 386 -3.80 -22.85 2.56
CA PRO A 386 -4.19 -21.50 2.96
C PRO A 386 -3.57 -20.51 1.96
N SER A 387 -4.38 -19.64 1.34
CA SER A 387 -3.90 -18.73 0.28
C SER A 387 -3.13 -17.51 0.82
N TRP A 388 -2.89 -17.44 2.14
CA TRP A 388 -2.31 -16.31 2.86
C TRP A 388 -1.17 -16.77 3.78
N LYS A 389 -0.08 -15.99 3.82
CA LYS A 389 1.14 -16.26 4.61
C LYS A 389 1.78 -17.63 4.38
N ILE A 390 1.71 -18.15 3.15
CA ILE A 390 2.38 -19.40 2.76
C ILE A 390 3.90 -19.20 2.80
N PRO A 391 4.68 -20.11 3.42
CA PRO A 391 6.13 -20.10 3.31
C PRO A 391 6.60 -20.20 1.85
N LEU A 392 7.71 -19.55 1.54
CA LEU A 392 8.36 -19.71 0.24
C LEU A 392 8.71 -21.18 -0.01
N MET A 393 8.58 -21.58 -1.27
CA MET A 393 8.88 -22.93 -1.72
C MET A 393 10.14 -22.89 -2.58
N ASN A 394 11.15 -23.70 -2.25
CA ASN A 394 12.38 -23.80 -3.04
C ASN A 394 12.24 -24.79 -4.20
N CYS A 395 11.18 -24.66 -4.99
CA CYS A 395 10.84 -25.52 -6.12
C CYS A 395 10.03 -24.75 -7.17
N VAL A 396 9.93 -25.31 -8.38
CA VAL A 396 9.12 -24.76 -9.47
C VAL A 396 7.90 -25.66 -9.70
N ARG A 397 6.75 -25.06 -10.01
CA ARG A 397 5.54 -25.80 -10.39
C ARG A 397 5.56 -26.06 -11.90
N LEU A 398 5.41 -27.33 -12.29
CA LEU A 398 5.17 -27.69 -13.67
C LEU A 398 3.73 -27.37 -14.04
N ASN A 399 3.54 -26.87 -15.25
CA ASN A 399 2.22 -26.68 -15.82
C ASN A 399 1.73 -27.99 -16.43
N LYS A 400 1.30 -28.94 -15.58
CA LYS A 400 0.93 -30.31 -16.01
C LYS A 400 -0.38 -30.36 -16.80
N ASP A 401 -1.31 -29.45 -16.52
CA ASP A 401 -2.59 -29.34 -17.24
C ASP A 401 -2.57 -28.18 -18.23
N GLN A 402 -2.22 -28.46 -19.49
CA GLN A 402 -2.41 -27.51 -20.60
C GLN A 402 -3.89 -27.11 -20.76
N SER A 403 -4.84 -27.94 -20.28
CA SER A 403 -6.27 -27.67 -20.23
C SER A 403 -6.66 -26.53 -19.26
N GLU A 404 -5.77 -26.16 -18.32
CA GLU A 404 -5.91 -25.00 -17.43
C GLU A 404 -5.30 -23.72 -18.01
N MET A 405 -4.56 -23.82 -19.12
CA MET A 405 -3.96 -22.65 -19.78
C MET A 405 -4.93 -22.04 -20.77
N GLN A 406 -5.73 -21.09 -20.28
CA GLN A 406 -6.52 -20.25 -21.17
C GLN A 406 -5.74 -18.99 -21.54
N ARG A 407 -5.59 -18.75 -22.84
CA ARG A 407 -5.04 -17.49 -23.33
C ARG A 407 -6.02 -16.37 -23.02
N LEU A 408 -5.57 -15.40 -22.22
CA LEU A 408 -6.37 -14.24 -21.89
C LEU A 408 -6.45 -13.26 -23.07
N PRO A 409 -7.60 -12.61 -23.27
CA PRO A 409 -7.76 -11.63 -24.34
C PRO A 409 -7.07 -10.31 -24.02
N SER A 410 -7.28 -9.31 -24.87
CA SER A 410 -6.79 -7.95 -24.64
C SER A 410 -7.43 -7.32 -23.39
N ARG A 411 -6.78 -6.31 -22.78
CA ARG A 411 -7.23 -5.74 -21.49
C ARG A 411 -8.71 -5.32 -21.48
N PRO A 412 -9.26 -4.59 -22.47
CA PRO A 412 -10.68 -4.22 -22.46
C PRO A 412 -11.62 -5.44 -22.38
N ASP A 413 -11.27 -6.50 -23.11
CA ASP A 413 -12.08 -7.71 -23.19
C ASP A 413 -11.94 -8.59 -21.93
N ARG A 414 -10.79 -8.51 -21.23
CA ARG A 414 -10.53 -9.29 -20.00
C ARG A 414 -11.56 -9.00 -18.92
N LEU A 415 -12.07 -7.77 -18.83
CA LEU A 415 -13.01 -7.38 -17.78
C LEU A 415 -14.31 -8.20 -17.81
N SER A 416 -14.77 -8.66 -18.98
CA SER A 416 -15.98 -9.48 -19.11
C SER A 416 -15.69 -10.91 -19.54
N PHE A 417 -14.42 -11.30 -19.57
CA PHE A 417 -14.00 -12.63 -19.99
C PHE A 417 -14.31 -13.68 -18.93
N TYR A 418 -15.04 -14.72 -19.32
CA TYR A 418 -15.26 -15.89 -18.46
C TYR A 418 -14.03 -16.82 -18.51
N SER A 419 -13.15 -16.65 -17.52
CA SER A 419 -11.89 -17.40 -17.39
C SER A 419 -12.07 -18.82 -16.84
N LYS A 420 -11.14 -19.73 -17.13
CA LYS A 420 -11.06 -21.08 -16.54
C LYS A 420 -11.01 -21.03 -15.00
N SER A 421 -10.38 -20.01 -14.42
CA SER A 421 -10.38 -19.76 -12.97
C SER A 421 -11.79 -19.64 -12.39
N LEU A 422 -12.76 -19.06 -13.12
CA LEU A 422 -14.16 -19.01 -12.68
C LEU A 422 -14.80 -20.40 -12.67
N GLU A 423 -14.56 -21.19 -13.71
CA GLU A 423 -15.05 -22.57 -13.82
C GLU A 423 -14.52 -23.42 -12.66
N MET A 424 -13.22 -23.31 -12.33
CA MET A 424 -12.59 -24.01 -11.21
C MET A 424 -13.16 -23.59 -9.84
N THR A 425 -13.66 -22.36 -9.72
CA THR A 425 -14.38 -21.90 -8.52
C THR A 425 -15.85 -22.31 -8.47
N GLY A 426 -16.35 -23.02 -9.50
CA GLY A 426 -17.75 -23.46 -9.58
C GLY A 426 -18.75 -22.36 -9.94
N VAL A 427 -18.29 -21.23 -10.50
CA VAL A 427 -19.15 -20.10 -10.88
C VAL A 427 -19.58 -20.27 -12.33
N THR A 428 -20.89 -20.26 -12.63
CA THR A 428 -21.37 -20.38 -14.02
C THR A 428 -21.24 -19.07 -14.79
N PRO A 429 -21.20 -19.11 -16.14
CA PRO A 429 -21.20 -17.90 -16.97
C PRO A 429 -22.37 -16.96 -16.68
N GLU A 430 -23.57 -17.50 -16.45
CA GLU A 430 -24.78 -16.73 -16.17
C GLU A 430 -24.67 -16.00 -14.83
N ARG A 431 -24.13 -16.68 -13.80
CA ARG A 431 -23.90 -16.07 -12.48
C ARG A 431 -22.87 -14.94 -12.57
N PHE A 432 -21.80 -15.15 -13.32
CA PHE A 432 -20.77 -14.14 -13.54
C PHE A 432 -21.33 -12.91 -14.26
N GLU A 433 -22.12 -13.09 -15.32
CA GLU A 433 -22.71 -11.97 -16.04
C GLU A 433 -23.77 -11.24 -15.21
N LYS A 434 -24.59 -11.95 -14.43
CA LYS A 434 -25.53 -11.33 -13.48
C LYS A 434 -24.79 -10.46 -12.45
N ASN A 435 -23.66 -10.93 -11.93
CA ASN A 435 -22.82 -10.17 -11.00
C ASN A 435 -22.24 -8.90 -11.67
N ASN A 436 -21.80 -9.00 -12.93
CA ASN A 436 -21.33 -7.83 -13.68
C ASN A 436 -22.42 -6.78 -13.89
N GLN A 437 -23.63 -7.21 -14.26
CA GLN A 437 -24.79 -6.32 -14.44
C GLN A 437 -25.21 -5.66 -13.13
N PHE A 438 -25.24 -6.44 -12.04
CA PHE A 438 -25.49 -5.93 -10.70
C PHE A 438 -24.51 -4.80 -10.36
N TRP A 439 -23.19 -5.05 -10.42
CA TRP A 439 -22.20 -4.05 -10.02
C TRP A 439 -22.18 -2.81 -10.92
N ARG A 440 -22.43 -2.95 -12.24
CA ARG A 440 -22.62 -1.80 -13.13
C ARG A 440 -23.77 -0.91 -12.66
N GLY A 441 -24.91 -1.51 -12.29
CA GLY A 441 -26.05 -0.77 -11.74
C GLY A 441 -25.76 -0.13 -10.38
N GLN A 442 -25.10 -0.84 -9.47
CA GLN A 442 -24.80 -0.34 -8.13
C GLN A 442 -23.80 0.80 -8.13
N VAL A 443 -22.75 0.73 -8.96
CA VAL A 443 -21.75 1.82 -9.06
C VAL A 443 -22.39 3.12 -9.54
N LEU A 444 -23.33 3.06 -10.49
CA LEU A 444 -24.09 4.25 -10.92
C LEU A 444 -24.88 4.89 -9.77
N LYS A 445 -25.51 4.07 -8.93
CA LYS A 445 -26.24 4.53 -7.75
C LYS A 445 -25.31 5.10 -6.68
N TYR A 446 -24.18 4.44 -6.42
CA TYR A 446 -23.19 4.93 -5.45
C TYR A 446 -22.68 6.31 -5.84
N TRP A 447 -22.35 6.55 -7.11
CA TRP A 447 -21.94 7.89 -7.55
C TRP A 447 -23.00 8.96 -7.28
N SER A 448 -24.29 8.62 -7.45
CA SER A 448 -25.41 9.50 -7.10
C SER A 448 -25.47 9.76 -5.58
N PHE A 449 -25.28 8.73 -4.76
CA PHE A 449 -25.31 8.87 -3.30
C PHE A 449 -24.13 9.70 -2.76
N LEU A 450 -22.94 9.54 -3.34
CA LEU A 450 -21.74 10.26 -2.92
C LEU A 450 -21.83 11.76 -3.25
N GLY A 451 -22.47 12.12 -4.37
CA GLY A 451 -22.68 13.53 -4.75
C GLY A 451 -21.38 14.31 -5.01
N VAL A 452 -20.30 13.64 -5.40
CA VAL A 452 -18.99 14.24 -5.67
C VAL A 452 -18.55 14.02 -7.11
N GLU A 453 -17.63 14.86 -7.58
CA GLU A 453 -16.96 14.64 -8.86
C GLU A 453 -16.11 13.37 -8.80
N LYS A 454 -16.15 12.53 -9.83
CA LYS A 454 -15.38 11.27 -9.88
C LYS A 454 -13.89 11.46 -9.65
N ILE A 455 -13.31 12.57 -10.12
CA ILE A 455 -11.89 12.92 -9.94
C ILE A 455 -11.48 13.23 -8.49
N SER A 456 -12.46 13.36 -7.58
CA SER A 456 -12.19 13.52 -6.14
C SER A 456 -11.85 12.21 -5.44
N ILE A 457 -12.12 11.07 -6.10
CA ILE A 457 -11.80 9.73 -5.61
C ILE A 457 -10.76 9.14 -6.55
N ARG A 458 -9.67 8.61 -6.00
CA ARG A 458 -8.59 8.01 -6.78
C ARG A 458 -8.20 6.63 -6.25
N ASN A 459 -7.89 6.54 -4.96
CA ASN A 459 -7.46 5.32 -4.30
C ASN A 459 -8.68 4.60 -3.72
N VAL A 460 -9.05 3.48 -4.33
CA VAL A 460 -10.22 2.69 -3.91
C VAL A 460 -9.75 1.34 -3.37
N MET A 461 -10.40 0.85 -2.33
CA MET A 461 -10.22 -0.52 -1.86
C MET A 461 -11.57 -1.21 -1.78
N ASP A 462 -11.65 -2.35 -2.46
CA ASP A 462 -12.77 -3.28 -2.32
C ASP A 462 -12.35 -4.34 -1.31
N MET A 463 -12.91 -4.25 -0.10
CA MET A 463 -12.46 -5.03 1.04
C MET A 463 -12.92 -6.49 0.97
N ASN A 464 -13.91 -6.78 0.13
CA ASN A 464 -14.37 -8.11 -0.21
C ASN A 464 -14.77 -8.16 -1.70
N ALA A 465 -13.78 -8.37 -2.56
CA ALA A 465 -13.95 -8.16 -3.99
C ALA A 465 -14.68 -9.29 -4.73
N ASN A 466 -14.81 -10.47 -4.12
CA ASN A 466 -15.40 -11.66 -4.75
C ASN A 466 -14.82 -11.89 -6.17
N TYR A 467 -15.56 -11.65 -7.25
CA TYR A 467 -15.09 -11.81 -8.64
C TYR A 467 -14.55 -10.53 -9.28
N GLY A 468 -14.45 -9.43 -8.54
CA GLY A 468 -13.96 -8.13 -9.02
C GLY A 468 -15.00 -7.32 -9.79
N GLY A 469 -16.29 -7.62 -9.64
CA GLY A 469 -17.37 -6.96 -10.37
C GLY A 469 -17.47 -5.45 -10.07
N PHE A 470 -17.28 -5.05 -8.80
CA PHE A 470 -17.25 -3.64 -8.40
C PHE A 470 -16.10 -2.89 -9.07
N ALA A 471 -14.87 -3.42 -9.01
CA ALA A 471 -13.72 -2.82 -9.68
C ALA A 471 -13.86 -2.80 -11.21
N ALA A 472 -14.46 -3.82 -11.81
CA ALA A 472 -14.73 -3.85 -13.24
C ALA A 472 -15.75 -2.78 -13.64
N ALA A 473 -16.77 -2.53 -12.82
CA ALA A 473 -17.74 -1.45 -13.05
C ALA A 473 -17.12 -0.04 -12.93
N LEU A 474 -16.05 0.11 -12.15
CA LEU A 474 -15.26 1.34 -12.01
C LEU A 474 -14.16 1.51 -13.07
N SER A 475 -14.00 0.56 -14.00
CA SER A 475 -12.86 0.54 -14.94
C SER A 475 -12.73 1.77 -15.85
N ASN A 476 -13.83 2.47 -16.11
CA ASN A 476 -13.86 3.70 -16.90
C ASN A 476 -13.66 4.98 -16.07
N ASP A 477 -13.64 4.86 -14.74
CA ASP A 477 -13.39 5.97 -13.83
C ASP A 477 -11.88 6.11 -13.59
N PRO A 478 -11.37 7.33 -13.27
CA PRO A 478 -9.94 7.58 -13.09
C PRO A 478 -9.41 7.05 -11.74
N VAL A 479 -9.87 5.87 -11.31
CA VAL A 479 -9.54 5.23 -10.03
C VAL A 479 -8.61 4.03 -10.24
N TRP A 480 -7.96 3.59 -9.17
CA TRP A 480 -7.41 2.24 -9.10
C TRP A 480 -8.02 1.55 -7.89
N VAL A 481 -8.27 0.26 -8.02
CA VAL A 481 -8.93 -0.54 -6.99
C VAL A 481 -7.97 -1.60 -6.48
N MET A 482 -7.68 -1.56 -5.18
CA MET A 482 -7.11 -2.70 -4.46
C MET A 482 -8.23 -3.69 -4.17
N ASN A 483 -8.27 -4.81 -4.88
CA ASN A 483 -9.27 -5.86 -4.68
C ASN A 483 -8.78 -6.84 -3.60
N ILE A 484 -9.47 -6.92 -2.47
CA ILE A 484 -9.10 -7.82 -1.39
C ILE A 484 -10.00 -9.05 -1.38
N ILE A 485 -9.38 -10.23 -1.31
CA ILE A 485 -10.06 -11.49 -1.04
C ILE A 485 -9.73 -11.90 0.40
N PRO A 486 -10.70 -11.87 1.34
CA PRO A 486 -10.50 -12.36 2.69
C PRO A 486 -10.01 -13.82 2.67
N HIS A 487 -8.96 -14.15 3.42
CA HIS A 487 -8.26 -15.43 3.29
C HIS A 487 -9.11 -16.67 3.60
N THR A 488 -10.21 -16.50 4.30
CA THR A 488 -11.19 -17.54 4.66
C THR A 488 -12.29 -17.72 3.62
N MET A 489 -12.39 -16.83 2.62
CA MET A 489 -13.36 -16.98 1.54
C MET A 489 -12.84 -17.92 0.46
N ASN A 490 -13.75 -18.29 -0.45
CA ASN A 490 -13.37 -19.01 -1.66
C ASN A 490 -12.28 -18.26 -2.41
N ASN A 491 -11.29 -19.01 -2.91
CA ASN A 491 -10.16 -18.41 -3.59
C ASN A 491 -10.56 -17.92 -4.99
N THR A 492 -10.99 -16.66 -5.07
CA THR A 492 -11.36 -15.99 -6.32
C THR A 492 -10.32 -14.96 -6.79
N LEU A 493 -9.19 -14.81 -6.09
CA LEU A 493 -8.16 -13.86 -6.49
C LEU A 493 -7.56 -14.17 -7.89
N PRO A 494 -7.39 -15.44 -8.33
CA PRO A 494 -7.02 -15.74 -9.71
C PRO A 494 -7.96 -15.10 -10.75
N VAL A 495 -9.27 -15.06 -10.47
CA VAL A 495 -10.27 -14.42 -11.34
C VAL A 495 -10.02 -12.92 -11.47
N ILE A 496 -9.67 -12.24 -10.37
CA ILE A 496 -9.32 -10.81 -10.38
C ILE A 496 -8.17 -10.55 -11.36
N TYR A 497 -7.11 -11.35 -11.29
CA TYR A 497 -5.93 -11.21 -12.16
C TYR A 497 -6.19 -11.62 -13.61
N ASP A 498 -7.07 -12.59 -13.85
CA ASP A 498 -7.48 -12.97 -15.21
C ASP A 498 -8.30 -11.87 -15.89
N ARG A 499 -9.06 -11.09 -15.11
CA ARG A 499 -9.76 -9.88 -15.58
C ARG A 499 -8.84 -8.67 -15.82
N GLY A 500 -7.54 -8.79 -15.53
CA GLY A 500 -6.59 -7.68 -15.66
C GLY A 500 -6.68 -6.65 -14.53
N LEU A 501 -7.20 -7.05 -13.37
CA LEU A 501 -7.31 -6.23 -12.16
C LEU A 501 -6.25 -6.65 -11.13
N ILE A 502 -5.89 -5.74 -10.23
CA ILE A 502 -4.91 -6.00 -9.16
C ILE A 502 -5.60 -6.25 -7.83
N GLY A 503 -5.00 -7.10 -6.99
CA GLY A 503 -5.55 -7.44 -5.68
C GLY A 503 -4.60 -8.25 -4.81
N SER A 504 -5.03 -8.52 -3.58
CA SER A 504 -4.27 -9.27 -2.58
C SER A 504 -5.19 -10.13 -1.72
N TYR A 505 -4.69 -11.25 -1.22
CA TYR A 505 -5.33 -11.89 -0.06
C TYR A 505 -5.09 -11.02 1.18
N HIS A 506 -5.96 -11.13 2.17
CA HIS A 506 -5.76 -10.50 3.48
C HIS A 506 -6.62 -11.14 4.56
N ASP A 507 -6.23 -10.96 5.83
CA ASP A 507 -7.09 -11.23 6.98
C ASP A 507 -7.43 -9.92 7.67
N TRP A 508 -8.71 -9.51 7.65
CA TRP A 508 -9.17 -8.27 8.29
C TRP A 508 -9.12 -8.31 9.83
N CYS A 509 -8.77 -9.45 10.44
CA CYS A 509 -8.35 -9.51 11.84
C CYS A 509 -6.90 -9.02 12.08
N GLU A 510 -6.17 -8.68 11.02
CA GLU A 510 -4.86 -8.04 11.05
C GLU A 510 -4.90 -6.69 10.33
N PRO A 511 -4.13 -5.69 10.79
CA PRO A 511 -3.97 -4.44 10.06
C PRO A 511 -3.37 -4.64 8.67
N PHE A 512 -3.92 -3.96 7.66
CA PHE A 512 -3.46 -4.01 6.29
C PHE A 512 -2.10 -3.31 6.15
N SER A 513 -1.21 -3.87 5.32
CA SER A 513 0.15 -3.36 5.12
C SER A 513 0.18 -2.12 4.22
N THR A 514 -0.32 -1.02 4.77
CA THR A 514 -0.41 0.30 4.14
C THR A 514 -0.23 1.43 5.17
N TYR A 515 0.08 2.64 4.69
CA TYR A 515 0.14 3.84 5.53
C TYR A 515 -1.27 4.29 5.95
N PRO A 516 -1.42 4.98 7.09
CA PRO A 516 -2.69 5.63 7.41
C PRO A 516 -3.11 6.62 6.31
N ARG A 517 -4.41 6.84 6.13
CA ARG A 517 -4.98 7.82 5.19
C ARG A 517 -4.54 7.59 3.74
N SER A 518 -4.58 6.35 3.29
CA SER A 518 -4.16 5.94 1.95
C SER A 518 -5.28 5.87 0.93
N TYR A 519 -6.54 5.67 1.36
CA TYR A 519 -7.68 5.44 0.47
C TYR A 519 -8.69 6.58 0.54
N ASP A 520 -9.28 6.91 -0.60
CA ASP A 520 -10.37 7.89 -0.73
C ASP A 520 -11.74 7.23 -0.60
N LEU A 521 -11.84 5.95 -0.97
CA LEU A 521 -13.06 5.16 -0.84
C LEU A 521 -12.76 3.71 -0.40
N LEU A 522 -13.47 3.25 0.63
CA LEU A 522 -13.54 1.85 1.02
C LEU A 522 -14.91 1.29 0.66
N HIS A 523 -14.94 0.09 0.09
CA HIS A 523 -16.17 -0.64 -0.21
C HIS A 523 -16.16 -1.96 0.57
N ALA A 524 -17.21 -2.19 1.37
CA ALA A 524 -17.38 -3.37 2.18
C ALA A 524 -18.73 -4.02 1.84
N PHE A 525 -18.68 -5.20 1.20
CA PHE A 525 -19.84 -5.99 0.81
C PHE A 525 -19.84 -7.32 1.58
N HIS A 526 -20.81 -7.50 2.48
CA HIS A 526 -20.92 -8.63 3.41
C HIS A 526 -19.60 -8.95 4.13
N LEU A 527 -18.83 -7.91 4.45
CA LEU A 527 -17.53 -8.07 5.10
C LEU A 527 -17.71 -8.42 6.57
N PHE A 528 -18.55 -7.69 7.28
CA PHE A 528 -18.66 -7.80 8.72
C PHE A 528 -19.41 -9.08 9.11
N SER A 529 -20.49 -9.44 8.41
CA SER A 529 -21.18 -10.72 8.64
C SER A 529 -20.25 -11.92 8.39
N HIS A 530 -19.39 -11.85 7.38
CA HIS A 530 -18.38 -12.89 7.11
C HIS A 530 -17.40 -13.08 8.29
N TYR A 531 -17.05 -12.00 9.00
CA TYR A 531 -16.19 -12.06 10.19
C TYR A 531 -16.95 -12.27 11.52
N GLU A 532 -18.28 -12.25 11.52
CA GLU A 532 -19.08 -12.39 12.74
C GLU A 532 -18.88 -13.76 13.42
N GLY A 533 -18.63 -14.82 12.66
CA GLY A 533 -18.32 -16.15 13.21
C GLY A 533 -16.95 -16.24 13.91
N ARG A 534 -16.11 -15.21 13.79
CA ARG A 534 -14.71 -15.19 14.28
C ARG A 534 -14.50 -14.14 15.37
N LYS A 535 -15.49 -13.89 16.25
CA LYS A 535 -15.38 -12.94 17.37
C LYS A 535 -14.21 -13.23 18.32
N GLU A 536 -13.79 -14.49 18.39
CA GLU A 536 -12.59 -14.87 19.13
C GLU A 536 -11.31 -14.29 18.51
N ASP A 537 -11.32 -14.05 17.19
CA ASP A 537 -10.21 -13.52 16.42
C ASP A 537 -10.16 -11.99 16.33
N CYS A 538 -11.26 -11.37 15.91
CA CYS A 538 -11.41 -9.92 15.88
C CYS A 538 -12.88 -9.52 15.98
N SER A 539 -13.14 -8.28 16.40
CA SER A 539 -14.49 -7.72 16.49
C SER A 539 -14.79 -6.76 15.35
N MET A 540 -16.06 -6.36 15.21
CA MET A 540 -16.49 -5.33 14.26
C MET A 540 -15.71 -4.02 14.50
N GLU A 541 -15.50 -3.67 15.76
CA GLU A 541 -14.78 -2.47 16.17
C GLU A 541 -13.30 -2.52 15.75
N ASP A 542 -12.67 -3.70 15.76
CA ASP A 542 -11.30 -3.88 15.24
C ASP A 542 -11.24 -3.57 13.73
N ILE A 543 -12.22 -4.07 12.95
CA ILE A 543 -12.30 -3.82 11.50
C ILE A 543 -12.60 -2.35 11.23
N MET A 544 -13.55 -1.74 11.96
CA MET A 544 -13.86 -0.31 11.83
C MET A 544 -12.65 0.58 12.16
N LEU A 545 -11.84 0.21 13.16
CA LEU A 545 -10.62 0.93 13.49
C LEU A 545 -9.58 0.86 12.35
N GLU A 546 -9.42 -0.30 11.73
CA GLU A 546 -8.53 -0.44 10.58
C GLU A 546 -9.04 0.36 9.38
N MET A 547 -10.34 0.34 9.11
CA MET A 547 -10.97 1.19 8.09
C MET A 547 -10.72 2.67 8.37
N ASP A 548 -10.86 3.12 9.62
CA ASP A 548 -10.57 4.49 10.02
C ASP A 548 -9.12 4.87 9.76
N ARG A 549 -8.18 3.97 10.12
CA ARG A 549 -6.75 4.20 9.94
C ARG A 549 -6.43 4.44 8.47
N ILE A 550 -6.97 3.62 7.55
CA ILE A 550 -6.57 3.64 6.14
C ILE A 550 -7.38 4.63 5.27
N ILE A 551 -8.59 5.02 5.67
CA ILE A 551 -9.39 6.03 4.95
C ILE A 551 -8.87 7.44 5.23
N ARG A 552 -8.83 8.28 4.19
CA ARG A 552 -8.46 9.70 4.30
C ARG A 552 -9.52 10.51 5.03
N PRO A 553 -9.14 11.64 5.67
CA PRO A 553 -10.12 12.63 6.09
C PRO A 553 -11.02 13.02 4.92
N GLN A 554 -12.33 13.11 5.16
CA GLN A 554 -13.39 13.30 4.16
C GLN A 554 -13.60 12.17 3.15
N GLY A 555 -12.85 11.06 3.25
CA GLY A 555 -13.03 9.87 2.45
C GLY A 555 -14.33 9.14 2.78
N PHE A 556 -14.77 8.31 1.84
CA PHE A 556 -16.06 7.63 1.87
C PHE A 556 -15.92 6.14 2.17
N ILE A 557 -16.90 5.59 2.87
CA ILE A 557 -17.00 4.17 3.16
C ILE A 557 -18.40 3.72 2.75
N ILE A 558 -18.48 2.76 1.82
CA ILE A 558 -19.74 2.17 1.38
C ILE A 558 -19.87 0.81 2.04
N ILE A 559 -20.94 0.60 2.80
CA ILE A 559 -21.16 -0.65 3.54
C ILE A 559 -22.52 -1.24 3.17
N ARG A 560 -22.49 -2.50 2.76
CA ARG A 560 -23.68 -3.34 2.51
C ARG A 560 -23.47 -4.65 3.24
N ASP A 561 -24.36 -4.93 4.17
CA ASP A 561 -24.22 -6.03 5.10
C ASP A 561 -25.58 -6.39 5.71
N GLU A 562 -25.60 -7.36 6.61
CA GLU A 562 -26.85 -7.78 7.26
C GLU A 562 -27.46 -6.67 8.13
N LYS A 563 -28.79 -6.65 8.25
CA LYS A 563 -29.53 -5.58 8.95
C LYS A 563 -29.05 -5.34 10.38
N ASN A 564 -28.75 -6.40 11.13
CA ASN A 564 -28.26 -6.29 12.51
C ASN A 564 -26.87 -5.65 12.56
N THR A 565 -26.00 -6.06 11.64
CA THR A 565 -24.67 -5.49 11.44
C THR A 565 -24.75 -4.00 11.10
N LEU A 566 -25.59 -3.61 10.13
CA LEU A 566 -25.76 -2.20 9.75
C LEU A 566 -26.27 -1.36 10.92
N SER A 567 -27.21 -1.88 11.71
CA SER A 567 -27.75 -1.19 12.89
C SER A 567 -26.66 -0.92 13.94
N ARG A 568 -25.78 -1.89 14.17
CA ARG A 568 -24.63 -1.75 15.07
C ARG A 568 -23.60 -0.75 14.53
N ILE A 569 -23.34 -0.75 13.23
CA ILE A 569 -22.42 0.21 12.60
C ILE A 569 -22.97 1.64 12.71
N ILE A 570 -24.27 1.86 12.52
CA ILE A 570 -24.91 3.18 12.70
C ILE A 570 -24.69 3.69 14.14
N GLU A 571 -24.79 2.82 15.15
CA GLU A 571 -24.55 3.17 16.55
C GLU A 571 -23.07 3.54 16.81
N LEU A 572 -22.14 2.80 16.21
CA LEU A 572 -20.70 2.95 16.45
C LEU A 572 -20.05 4.06 15.62
N ALA A 573 -20.47 4.28 14.37
CA ALA A 573 -19.80 5.17 13.44
C ALA A 573 -19.58 6.61 13.98
N PRO A 574 -20.52 7.26 14.69
CA PRO A 574 -20.27 8.55 15.32
C PRO A 574 -19.12 8.52 16.36
N LYS A 575 -18.96 7.40 17.08
CA LYS A 575 -17.88 7.19 18.06
C LYS A 575 -16.50 7.10 17.38
N PHE A 576 -16.46 6.76 16.10
CA PHE A 576 -15.27 6.78 15.22
C PHE A 576 -15.12 8.11 14.44
N LEU A 577 -15.92 9.13 14.75
CA LEU A 577 -15.92 10.42 14.04
C LEU A 577 -16.34 10.31 12.57
N TRP A 578 -17.29 9.43 12.27
CA TRP A 578 -17.88 9.30 10.93
C TRP A 578 -19.30 9.86 10.90
N ASP A 579 -19.65 10.54 9.80
CA ASP A 579 -21.04 10.84 9.45
C ASP A 579 -21.61 9.66 8.66
N VAL A 580 -22.89 9.35 8.85
CA VAL A 580 -23.56 8.20 8.18
C VAL A 580 -24.84 8.67 7.50
N THR A 581 -25.01 8.29 6.24
CA THR A 581 -26.29 8.38 5.54
C THR A 581 -26.74 6.99 5.08
N THR A 582 -28.04 6.72 5.21
CA THR A 582 -28.64 5.45 4.80
C THR A 582 -29.42 5.65 3.52
N HIS A 583 -29.13 4.82 2.53
CA HIS A 583 -29.85 4.76 1.25
C HIS A 583 -30.49 3.39 1.07
N MET A 584 -31.54 3.32 0.26
CA MET A 584 -32.11 2.05 -0.19
C MET A 584 -31.59 1.74 -1.60
N SER A 585 -31.19 0.49 -1.83
CA SER A 585 -30.85 -0.04 -3.16
C SER A 585 -31.34 -1.49 -3.28
N GLU A 586 -31.23 -2.12 -4.44
CA GLU A 586 -31.53 -3.54 -4.57
C GLU A 586 -30.29 -4.42 -4.38
N ASN A 587 -30.47 -5.58 -3.77
CA ASN A 587 -29.49 -6.64 -3.63
C ASN A 587 -29.36 -7.51 -4.92
N GLU A 588 -28.57 -8.58 -4.90
CA GLU A 588 -28.38 -9.45 -6.07
C GLU A 588 -29.67 -10.20 -6.49
N GLU A 589 -30.67 -10.31 -5.62
CA GLU A 589 -32.01 -10.87 -5.85
C GLU A 589 -33.07 -9.83 -6.22
N ASN A 590 -32.68 -8.57 -6.48
CA ASN A 590 -33.58 -7.43 -6.73
C ASN A 590 -34.51 -7.09 -5.55
N GLN A 591 -34.16 -7.49 -4.33
CA GLN A 591 -34.86 -7.11 -3.11
C GLN A 591 -34.28 -5.83 -2.53
N ALA A 592 -35.12 -4.99 -1.95
CA ALA A 592 -34.68 -3.74 -1.33
C ALA A 592 -33.83 -4.01 -0.09
N GLU A 593 -32.64 -3.43 -0.04
CA GLU A 593 -31.71 -3.48 1.09
C GLU A 593 -31.12 -2.10 1.41
N GLN A 594 -30.60 -1.98 2.62
CA GLN A 594 -29.95 -0.74 3.08
C GLN A 594 -28.49 -0.72 2.65
N VAL A 595 -28.06 0.46 2.20
CA VAL A 595 -26.67 0.79 1.91
C VAL A 595 -26.27 1.96 2.81
N LEU A 596 -25.21 1.79 3.59
CA LEU A 596 -24.65 2.89 4.37
C LEU A 596 -23.56 3.57 3.57
N ILE A 597 -23.63 4.90 3.55
CA ILE A 597 -22.56 5.77 3.06
C ILE A 597 -22.02 6.51 4.27
N CYS A 598 -20.85 6.10 4.75
CA CYS A 598 -20.17 6.78 5.84
C CYS A 598 -19.11 7.74 5.27
N ARG A 599 -18.86 8.85 5.97
CA ARG A 599 -17.82 9.82 5.62
C ARG A 599 -17.00 10.17 6.84
N LYS A 600 -15.68 9.97 6.77
CA LYS A 600 -14.77 10.31 7.87
C LYS A 600 -14.68 11.83 8.03
N LYS A 601 -14.89 12.35 9.24
CA LYS A 601 -14.73 13.79 9.52
C LYS A 601 -13.27 14.20 9.39
N PHE A 602 -13.05 15.46 9.04
CA PHE A 602 -11.71 16.04 9.02
C PHE A 602 -11.48 16.89 10.26
N TRP A 603 -10.63 16.39 11.16
CA TRP A 603 -10.26 16.99 12.43
C TRP A 603 -8.73 17.04 12.57
N ALA A 604 -8.23 17.87 13.47
CA ALA A 604 -6.82 17.98 13.84
C ALA A 604 -6.68 18.12 15.37
N ILE A 605 -5.54 17.70 15.93
CA ILE A 605 -5.15 17.98 17.31
C ILE A 605 -4.52 19.37 17.33
N VAL A 606 -4.97 20.24 18.24
CA VAL A 606 -4.46 21.62 18.44
C VAL A 606 -3.95 21.81 19.85
#